data_AF-A0A7S2FAE6-F1
#
_entry.id   AF-A0A7S2FAE6-F1
#
_cell.length_a   1.000
_cell.length_b   1.000
_cell.length_c   1.000
_cell.angle_alpha   90.00
_cell.angle_beta   90.00
_cell.angle_gamma   90.00
#
_symmetry.space_group_name_H-M   'P 1'
#
loop_
_entity.id
_entity.type
_entity.pdbx_description
1 polymer ?
#
loop_
_entity_poly.entity_id
_entity_poly.type
_entity_poly.pdbx_seq_one_letter_code
_entity_poly.pdbx_strand_id
1 'polypeptide(L)'
;WKLPSGHRFKLREYMLIAKDISCHTRQQQLLEENLSEGLQRKILLESPILGVIQTKVYWAAGLEQDALLEIIRCLDSAMYAKDETIPARNKMIIVRMGIVAIGGRILGRNSVYGENSILLVTDQLISGPMPRTLSYVAVLSLDQSSLIRVCEQYPSADERLRRAQARTAVWRGFVLHGIKEQRRLNKSSMIEEARIQTKLGFVAATQRSSIFNALRTDDVKAVEASLA
;
A
#
# COMPACT_ATOMS: atom_id res chain seq x y z
N TRP A 1 -7.84 33.15 17.00
CA TRP A 1 -7.19 32.39 15.91
C TRP A 1 -7.84 32.74 14.57
N LYS A 2 -7.16 33.43 13.65
CA LYS A 2 -7.69 33.76 12.31
C LYS A 2 -7.11 32.76 11.29
N LEU A 3 -7.89 31.74 10.90
CA LEU A 3 -7.48 30.86 9.78
C LEU A 3 -7.50 31.64 8.44
N PRO A 4 -6.60 31.34 7.49
CA PRO A 4 -6.67 31.89 6.14
C PRO A 4 -7.99 31.52 5.43
N SER A 5 -8.50 32.40 4.57
CA SER A 5 -9.83 32.28 3.96
C SER A 5 -10.07 30.95 3.22
N GLY A 6 -9.09 30.47 2.44
CA GLY A 6 -9.21 29.20 1.70
C GLY A 6 -9.34 27.97 2.60
N HIS A 7 -8.71 27.98 3.78
CA HIS A 7 -8.80 26.88 4.75
C HIS A 7 -10.16 26.85 5.45
N ARG A 8 -10.80 28.03 5.66
CA ARG A 8 -12.13 28.09 6.29
C ARG A 8 -13.21 27.44 5.43
N PHE A 9 -13.14 27.61 4.11
CA PHE A 9 -14.10 26.99 3.19
C PHE A 9 -13.99 25.46 3.22
N LYS A 10 -12.77 24.93 3.05
CA LYS A 10 -12.50 23.49 3.14
C LYS A 10 -12.90 22.90 4.48
N LEU A 11 -12.61 23.60 5.58
CA LEU A 11 -13.00 23.15 6.91
C LEU A 11 -14.52 23.09 7.07
N ARG A 12 -15.26 24.08 6.56
CA ARG A 12 -16.73 24.06 6.59
C ARG A 12 -17.30 22.93 5.75
N GLU A 13 -16.77 22.72 4.55
CA GLU A 13 -17.17 21.61 3.68
C GLU A 13 -16.92 20.27 4.38
N TYR A 14 -15.72 20.08 4.93
CA TYR A 14 -15.39 18.90 5.73
C TYR A 14 -16.35 18.73 6.91
N MET A 15 -16.61 19.78 7.69
CA MET A 15 -17.51 19.72 8.86
C MET A 15 -18.95 19.37 8.48
N LEU A 16 -19.45 19.87 7.34
CA LEU A 16 -20.79 19.53 6.86
C LEU A 16 -20.90 18.04 6.54
N ILE A 17 -19.91 17.48 5.85
CA ILE A 17 -19.89 16.06 5.49
C ILE A 17 -19.59 15.19 6.72
N ALA A 18 -18.71 15.65 7.61
CA ALA A 18 -18.33 14.96 8.83
C ALA A 18 -19.48 14.91 9.86
N LYS A 19 -20.48 15.79 9.76
CA LYS A 19 -21.62 15.82 10.67
C LYS A 19 -22.38 14.50 10.68
N ASP A 20 -22.63 13.92 9.51
CA ASP A 20 -23.36 12.65 9.39
C ASP A 20 -22.56 11.48 9.98
N ILE A 21 -21.25 11.47 9.76
CA ILE A 21 -20.36 10.44 10.32
C ILE A 21 -20.21 10.61 11.82
N SER A 22 -20.05 11.85 12.30
CA SER A 22 -19.97 12.15 13.74
C SER A 22 -21.25 11.74 14.45
N CYS A 23 -22.40 11.88 13.79
CA CYS A 23 -23.68 11.37 14.29
C CYS A 23 -23.64 9.84 14.43
N HIS A 24 -23.16 9.12 13.40
CA HIS A 24 -23.00 7.67 13.46
C HIS A 24 -22.02 7.21 14.54
N THR A 25 -20.85 7.86 14.68
CA THR A 25 -19.88 7.54 15.75
C THR A 25 -20.48 7.80 17.12
N ARG A 26 -21.19 8.92 17.30
CA ARG A 26 -21.87 9.23 18.57
C ARG A 26 -22.97 8.24 18.87
N GLN A 27 -23.72 7.81 17.85
CA GLN A 27 -24.73 6.78 18.01
C GLN A 27 -24.09 5.44 18.40
N GLN A 28 -22.97 5.05 17.78
CA GLN A 28 -22.23 3.85 18.20
C GLN A 28 -21.77 3.94 19.66
N GLN A 29 -21.16 5.06 20.07
CA GLN A 29 -20.77 5.27 21.47
C GLN A 29 -21.96 5.18 22.43
N LEU A 30 -23.08 5.82 22.09
CA LEU A 30 -24.30 5.74 22.90
C LEU A 30 -24.84 4.31 22.98
N LEU A 31 -24.76 3.54 21.89
CA LEU A 31 -25.16 2.13 21.89
C LEU A 31 -24.22 1.28 22.77
N GLU A 32 -22.92 1.55 22.73
CA GLU A 32 -21.93 0.85 23.55
C GLU A 32 -22.07 1.15 25.04
N GLU A 33 -22.37 2.40 25.40
CA GLU A 33 -22.51 2.84 26.79
C GLU A 33 -23.85 2.45 27.42
N ASN A 34 -24.94 2.44 26.64
CA ASN A 34 -26.30 2.30 27.19
C ASN A 34 -26.97 0.95 26.91
N LEU A 35 -26.44 0.13 25.99
CA LEU A 35 -27.03 -1.18 25.73
C LEU A 35 -26.35 -2.27 26.51
N SER A 36 -27.13 -3.27 26.92
CA SER A 36 -26.57 -4.51 27.47
C SER A 36 -25.72 -5.24 26.42
N GLU A 37 -24.69 -5.95 26.89
CA GLU A 37 -23.78 -6.70 26.00
C GLU A 37 -24.53 -7.69 25.09
N GLY A 38 -25.58 -8.34 25.62
CA GLY A 38 -26.39 -9.27 24.84
C GLY A 38 -27.11 -8.59 23.66
N LEU A 39 -27.59 -7.36 23.84
CA LEU A 39 -28.23 -6.60 22.77
C LEU A 39 -27.20 -6.06 21.78
N GLN A 40 -26.03 -5.60 22.26
CA GLN A 40 -24.94 -5.20 21.39
C GLN A 40 -24.51 -6.34 20.46
N ARG A 41 -24.37 -7.57 20.98
CA ARG A 41 -24.05 -8.75 20.16
C ARG A 41 -25.11 -9.01 19.08
N LYS A 42 -26.39 -8.92 19.42
CA LYS A 42 -27.48 -9.08 18.44
C LYS A 42 -27.40 -8.05 17.31
N ILE A 43 -27.18 -6.77 17.64
CA ILE A 43 -27.03 -5.70 16.65
C ILE A 43 -25.80 -5.95 15.76
N LEU A 44 -24.70 -6.41 16.33
CA LEU A 44 -23.48 -6.72 15.59
C LEU A 44 -23.66 -7.92 14.64
N LEU A 45 -24.46 -8.92 15.02
CA LEU A 45 -24.78 -10.05 14.14
C LEU A 45 -25.58 -9.64 12.90
N GLU A 46 -26.43 -8.63 13.04
CA GLU A 46 -27.19 -8.06 11.93
C GLU A 46 -26.37 -7.02 11.12
N SER A 47 -25.16 -6.67 11.59
CA SER A 47 -24.33 -5.68 10.93
C SER A 47 -23.82 -6.19 9.58
N PRO A 48 -23.96 -5.41 8.49
CA PRO A 48 -23.44 -5.79 7.18
C PRO A 48 -21.89 -5.88 7.16
N ILE A 49 -21.22 -5.32 8.17
CA ILE A 49 -19.76 -5.42 8.32
C ILE A 49 -19.30 -6.86 8.52
N LEU A 50 -20.07 -7.65 9.27
CA LEU A 50 -19.75 -9.04 9.54
C LEU A 50 -19.62 -9.82 8.23
N GLY A 51 -20.59 -9.68 7.33
CA GLY A 51 -20.56 -10.32 6.01
C GLY A 51 -19.41 -9.83 5.14
N VAL A 52 -19.05 -8.54 5.21
CA VAL A 52 -17.88 -7.99 4.47
C VAL A 52 -16.58 -8.62 4.96
N ILE A 53 -16.38 -8.71 6.27
CA ILE A 53 -15.18 -9.32 6.86
C ILE A 53 -15.12 -10.80 6.49
N GLN A 54 -16.17 -11.56 6.72
CA GLN A 54 -16.20 -12.99 6.41
C GLN A 54 -15.94 -13.29 4.93
N THR A 55 -16.45 -12.46 4.03
CA THR A 55 -16.33 -12.69 2.58
C THR A 55 -14.99 -12.19 2.01
N LYS A 56 -14.50 -11.04 2.46
CA LYS A 56 -13.34 -10.36 1.85
C LYS A 56 -12.04 -10.55 2.61
N VAL A 57 -12.09 -10.97 3.88
CA VAL A 57 -10.92 -11.16 4.72
C VAL A 57 -10.65 -12.66 4.86
N TYR A 58 -9.73 -13.18 4.07
CA TYR A 58 -9.52 -14.63 3.93
C TYR A 58 -9.20 -15.34 5.26
N TRP A 59 -8.47 -14.66 6.16
CA TRP A 59 -8.12 -15.21 7.46
C TRP A 59 -9.29 -15.18 8.45
N ALA A 60 -10.28 -14.31 8.23
CA ALA A 60 -11.47 -14.21 9.07
C ALA A 60 -12.53 -15.27 8.72
N ALA A 61 -12.47 -15.86 7.52
CA ALA A 61 -13.37 -16.93 7.12
C ALA A 61 -13.25 -18.11 8.09
N GLY A 62 -14.35 -18.54 8.73
CA GLY A 62 -14.32 -19.67 9.68
C GLY A 62 -13.64 -19.38 11.02
N LEU A 63 -13.47 -18.10 11.38
CA LEU A 63 -13.24 -17.74 12.78
C LEU A 63 -14.51 -18.02 13.60
N GLU A 64 -14.31 -18.26 14.89
CA GLU A 64 -15.38 -18.31 15.87
C GLU A 64 -16.20 -17.01 15.85
N GLN A 65 -17.52 -17.14 15.97
CA GLN A 65 -18.43 -16.01 15.85
C GLN A 65 -18.13 -14.94 16.91
N ASP A 66 -17.88 -15.33 18.16
CA ASP A 66 -17.59 -14.39 19.24
C ASP A 66 -16.28 -13.64 18.99
N ALA A 67 -15.24 -14.30 18.47
CA ALA A 67 -14.00 -13.65 18.05
C ALA A 67 -14.23 -12.62 16.92
N LEU A 68 -15.10 -12.94 15.95
CA LEU A 68 -15.48 -11.99 14.89
C LEU A 68 -16.22 -10.77 15.44
N LEU A 69 -17.14 -10.98 16.39
CA LEU A 69 -17.88 -9.90 17.03
C LEU A 69 -16.93 -8.97 17.79
N GLU A 70 -15.96 -9.51 18.52
CA GLU A 70 -14.94 -8.71 19.22
C GLU A 70 -14.01 -7.97 18.26
N ILE A 71 -13.65 -8.57 17.12
CA ILE A 71 -12.93 -7.85 16.05
C ILE A 71 -13.74 -6.65 15.54
N ILE A 72 -15.04 -6.82 15.33
CA ILE A 72 -15.92 -5.74 14.85
C ILE A 72 -16.05 -4.63 15.90
N ARG A 73 -16.13 -4.99 17.19
CA ARG A 73 -16.12 -4.01 18.30
C ARG A 73 -14.83 -3.20 18.35
N CYS A 74 -13.71 -3.78 17.94
CA CYS A 74 -12.42 -3.10 17.87
C CYS A 74 -12.25 -2.19 16.64
N LEU A 75 -13.25 -2.08 15.75
CA LEU A 75 -13.17 -1.21 14.57
C LEU A 75 -13.38 0.25 14.96
N ASP A 76 -12.40 1.09 14.64
CA ASP A 76 -12.49 2.53 14.84
C ASP A 76 -12.88 3.26 13.54
N SER A 77 -13.75 4.26 13.66
CA SER A 77 -14.27 5.03 12.53
C SER A 77 -13.41 6.27 12.29
N ALA A 78 -12.86 6.40 11.09
CA ALA A 78 -12.05 7.54 10.69
C ALA A 78 -12.55 8.17 9.40
N MET A 79 -12.37 9.49 9.27
CA MET A 79 -12.73 10.26 8.09
C MET A 79 -11.52 10.99 7.53
N TYR A 80 -11.46 11.05 6.20
CA TYR A 80 -10.39 11.68 5.44
C TYR A 80 -11.00 12.62 4.41
N ALA A 81 -10.39 13.80 4.26
CA ALA A 81 -10.74 14.74 3.21
C ALA A 81 -10.25 14.24 1.85
N LYS A 82 -10.63 14.94 0.78
CA LYS A 82 -10.17 14.64 -0.58
C LYS A 82 -8.66 14.87 -0.72
N ASP A 83 -8.00 14.04 -1.53
CA ASP A 83 -6.57 14.08 -1.87
C ASP A 83 -5.61 13.80 -0.69
N GLU A 84 -6.14 13.27 0.43
CA GLU A 84 -5.39 12.86 1.61
C GLU A 84 -4.89 11.42 1.50
N THR A 85 -3.83 11.12 2.26
CA THR A 85 -3.28 9.77 2.36
C THR A 85 -3.79 9.10 3.64
N ILE A 86 -4.35 7.89 3.51
CA ILE A 86 -4.84 7.12 4.65
C ILE A 86 -3.67 6.32 5.24
N PRO A 87 -3.34 6.48 6.53
CA PRO A 87 -2.31 5.70 7.21
C PRO A 87 -2.80 4.26 7.44
N ALA A 88 -2.48 3.37 6.49
CA ALA A 88 -2.87 1.95 6.53
C ALA A 88 -1.71 1.01 6.89
N ARG A 89 -0.62 1.53 7.48
CA ARG A 89 0.47 0.68 7.98
C ARG A 89 0.01 -0.02 9.26
N ASN A 90 0.18 -1.33 9.33
CA ASN A 90 -0.24 -2.18 10.48
C ASN A 90 -1.74 -2.06 10.81
N LYS A 91 -2.54 -1.69 9.82
CA LYS A 91 -3.99 -1.53 9.96
C LYS A 91 -4.70 -2.13 8.75
N MET A 92 -5.88 -2.67 8.99
CA MET A 92 -6.83 -3.02 7.95
C MET A 92 -7.90 -1.93 7.90
N ILE A 93 -8.33 -1.53 6.71
CA ILE A 93 -9.40 -0.54 6.53
C ILE A 93 -10.53 -1.12 5.69
N ILE A 94 -11.76 -0.72 6.02
CA ILE A 94 -12.99 -1.02 5.26
C ILE A 94 -13.61 0.31 4.85
N VAL A 95 -13.71 0.55 3.55
CA VAL A 95 -14.32 1.79 3.04
C VAL A 95 -15.83 1.75 3.27
N ARG A 96 -16.38 2.75 3.97
CA ARG A 96 -17.83 2.87 4.23
C ARG A 96 -18.50 3.86 3.31
N MET A 97 -17.77 4.91 2.93
CA MET A 97 -18.25 5.97 2.06
C MET A 97 -17.08 6.55 1.26
N GLY A 98 -17.35 7.01 0.04
CA GLY A 98 -16.37 7.67 -0.81
C GLY A 98 -15.54 6.71 -1.66
N ILE A 99 -14.48 7.25 -2.26
CA ILE A 99 -13.61 6.58 -3.24
C ILE A 99 -12.15 6.74 -2.84
N VAL A 100 -11.41 5.64 -2.85
CA VAL A 100 -9.98 5.57 -2.53
C VAL A 100 -9.22 4.97 -3.71
N ALA A 101 -8.09 5.57 -4.08
CA ALA A 101 -7.17 5.05 -5.09
C ALA A 101 -5.93 4.42 -4.44
N ILE A 102 -5.55 3.21 -4.88
CA ILE A 102 -4.40 2.48 -4.35
C ILE A 102 -3.69 1.75 -5.50
N GLY A 103 -2.45 2.11 -5.81
CA GLY A 103 -1.62 1.38 -6.78
C GLY A 103 -2.29 1.16 -8.14
N GLY A 104 -3.02 2.16 -8.66
CA GLY A 104 -3.78 2.07 -9.91
C GLY A 104 -5.15 1.39 -9.82
N ARG A 105 -5.60 0.99 -8.61
CA ARG A 105 -6.93 0.43 -8.36
C ARG A 105 -7.82 1.41 -7.63
N ILE A 106 -9.13 1.32 -7.85
CA ILE A 106 -10.15 2.12 -7.17
C ILE A 106 -10.91 1.23 -6.17
N LEU A 107 -10.99 1.68 -4.94
CA LEU A 107 -11.76 1.06 -3.85
C LEU A 107 -12.97 1.94 -3.53
N GLY A 108 -14.15 1.34 -3.64
CA GLY A 108 -15.41 1.95 -3.23
C GLY A 108 -15.96 1.33 -1.94
N ARG A 109 -17.23 1.60 -1.65
CA ARG A 109 -17.93 1.09 -0.47
C ARG A 109 -17.77 -0.44 -0.29
N ASN A 110 -17.56 -0.84 0.96
CA ASN A 110 -17.30 -2.20 1.43
C ASN A 110 -16.04 -2.86 0.85
N SER A 111 -15.14 -2.09 0.23
CA SER A 111 -13.82 -2.60 -0.14
C SER A 111 -12.92 -2.69 1.09
N VAL A 112 -12.10 -3.73 1.15
CA VAL A 112 -11.14 -3.95 2.24
C VAL A 112 -9.73 -3.72 1.70
N TYR A 113 -8.88 -3.11 2.51
CA TYR A 113 -7.46 -2.95 2.24
C TYR A 113 -6.65 -3.22 3.51
N GLY A 114 -5.43 -3.75 3.34
CA GLY A 114 -4.52 -4.00 4.46
C GLY A 114 -4.82 -5.29 5.22
N GLU A 115 -5.73 -6.13 4.73
CA GLU A 115 -6.06 -7.44 5.31
C GLU A 115 -4.86 -8.40 5.36
N ASN A 116 -3.90 -8.24 4.45
CA ASN A 116 -2.63 -8.95 4.49
C ASN A 116 -1.57 -8.21 5.32
N SER A 117 -1.55 -6.88 5.24
CA SER A 117 -0.54 -6.04 5.89
C SER A 117 -0.67 -6.04 7.41
N ILE A 118 -1.90 -6.10 7.94
CA ILE A 118 -2.18 -6.16 9.38
C ILE A 118 -1.58 -7.40 10.07
N LEU A 119 -1.32 -8.47 9.31
CA LEU A 119 -0.74 -9.71 9.85
C LEU A 119 0.79 -9.66 9.99
N LEU A 120 1.45 -8.69 9.36
CA LEU A 120 2.90 -8.65 9.26
C LEU A 120 3.47 -7.63 10.24
N VAL A 121 4.64 -7.95 10.80
CA VAL A 121 5.39 -7.05 11.70
C VAL A 121 6.61 -6.47 10.99
N THR A 122 7.22 -7.24 10.09
CA THR A 122 8.43 -6.83 9.38
C THR A 122 8.11 -5.83 8.27
N ASP A 123 8.61 -4.60 8.40
CA ASP A 123 8.42 -3.51 7.44
C ASP A 123 8.79 -3.88 5.99
N GLN A 124 9.82 -4.73 5.79
CA GLN A 124 10.24 -5.15 4.46
C GLN A 124 9.19 -5.99 3.72
N LEU A 125 8.32 -6.69 4.46
CA LEU A 125 7.23 -7.49 3.90
C LEU A 125 5.95 -6.66 3.73
N ILE A 126 5.83 -5.57 4.49
CA ILE A 126 4.75 -4.57 4.40
C ILE A 126 5.10 -3.60 3.26
N SER A 127 5.10 -4.11 2.04
CA SER A 127 5.32 -3.30 0.83
C SER A 127 4.01 -3.14 0.08
N GLY A 128 3.42 -1.95 0.17
CA GLY A 128 2.22 -1.56 -0.55
C GLY A 128 2.09 -0.04 -0.65
N PRO A 129 1.52 0.51 -1.73
CA PRO A 129 1.28 1.94 -1.85
C PRO A 129 0.28 2.39 -0.77
N MET A 130 0.47 3.59 -0.23
CA MET A 130 -0.50 4.14 0.73
C MET A 130 -1.78 4.55 0.01
N PRO A 131 -2.97 4.24 0.55
CA PRO A 131 -4.22 4.67 -0.04
C PRO A 131 -4.35 6.18 -0.11
N ARG A 132 -4.84 6.70 -1.24
CA ARG A 132 -5.13 8.12 -1.41
C ARG A 132 -6.62 8.33 -1.68
N THR A 133 -7.24 9.28 -1.00
CA THR A 133 -8.66 9.58 -1.18
C THR A 133 -8.89 10.40 -2.45
N LEU A 134 -9.93 10.06 -3.21
CA LEU A 134 -10.38 10.84 -4.38
C LEU A 134 -11.60 11.71 -4.08
N SER A 135 -12.28 11.42 -2.97
CA SER A 135 -13.41 12.15 -2.41
C SER A 135 -13.23 12.30 -0.90
N TYR A 136 -14.23 12.84 -0.20
CA TYR A 136 -14.36 12.61 1.23
C TYR A 136 -14.63 11.11 1.48
N VAL A 137 -13.90 10.50 2.40
CA VAL A 137 -13.94 9.06 2.65
C VAL A 137 -14.15 8.80 4.13
N ALA A 138 -15.09 7.91 4.44
CA ALA A 138 -15.24 7.33 5.76
C ALA A 138 -14.78 5.88 5.72
N VAL A 139 -13.96 5.46 6.68
CA VAL A 139 -13.46 4.09 6.80
C VAL A 139 -13.69 3.57 8.22
N LEU A 140 -13.85 2.26 8.33
CA LEU A 140 -13.59 1.54 9.58
C LEU A 140 -12.16 1.02 9.54
N SER A 141 -11.44 1.12 10.64
CA SER A 141 -10.05 0.70 10.75
C SER A 141 -9.85 -0.26 11.91
N LEU A 142 -9.11 -1.34 11.66
CA LEU A 142 -8.69 -2.30 12.66
C LEU A 142 -7.18 -2.19 12.83
N ASP A 143 -6.74 -1.94 14.05
CA ASP A 143 -5.33 -1.89 14.40
C ASP A 143 -4.79 -3.29 14.70
N GLN A 144 -3.54 -3.54 14.31
CA GLN A 144 -2.86 -4.80 14.61
C GLN A 144 -2.82 -5.11 16.11
N SER A 145 -2.59 -4.09 16.95
CA SER A 145 -2.60 -4.25 18.42
C SER A 145 -3.97 -4.70 18.93
N SER A 146 -5.05 -4.11 18.42
CA SER A 146 -6.41 -4.53 18.76
C SER A 146 -6.69 -5.97 18.32
N LEU A 147 -6.24 -6.36 17.13
CA LEU A 147 -6.38 -7.73 16.63
C LEU A 147 -5.62 -8.75 17.50
N ILE A 148 -4.41 -8.41 17.95
CA ILE A 148 -3.62 -9.24 18.87
C ILE A 148 -4.36 -9.42 20.20
N ARG A 149 -4.92 -8.34 20.78
CA ARG A 149 -5.71 -8.44 22.02
C ARG A 149 -6.90 -9.39 21.88
N VAL A 150 -7.57 -9.41 20.73
CA VAL A 150 -8.66 -10.38 20.49
C VAL A 150 -8.09 -11.80 20.43
N CYS A 151 -6.95 -12.01 19.78
CA CYS A 151 -6.31 -13.34 19.72
C CYS A 151 -5.90 -13.86 21.11
N GLU A 152 -5.52 -12.99 22.03
CA GLU A 152 -5.24 -13.36 23.43
C GLU A 152 -6.48 -13.91 24.16
N GLN A 153 -7.68 -13.45 23.78
CA GLN A 153 -8.95 -13.90 24.36
C GLN A 153 -9.52 -15.15 23.68
N TYR A 154 -9.20 -15.35 22.40
CA TYR A 154 -9.74 -16.44 21.58
C TYR A 154 -8.60 -17.29 20.97
N PRO A 155 -8.12 -18.34 21.66
CA PRO A 155 -7.01 -19.17 21.18
C PRO A 155 -7.25 -19.82 19.81
N SER A 156 -8.51 -20.20 19.52
CA SER A 156 -8.93 -20.73 18.21
C SER A 156 -8.65 -19.75 17.07
N ALA A 157 -8.88 -18.45 17.33
CA ALA A 157 -8.60 -17.37 16.41
C ALA A 157 -7.09 -17.12 16.27
N ASP A 158 -6.35 -17.13 17.38
CA ASP A 158 -4.88 -16.99 17.39
C ASP A 158 -4.20 -18.04 16.51
N GLU A 159 -4.52 -19.33 16.69
CA GLU A 159 -3.95 -20.42 15.89
C GLU A 159 -4.21 -20.25 14.39
N ARG A 160 -5.42 -19.79 14.04
CA ARG A 160 -5.77 -19.51 12.65
C ARG A 160 -4.99 -18.32 12.12
N LEU A 161 -4.91 -17.24 12.90
CA LEU A 161 -4.24 -16.01 12.51
C LEU A 161 -2.74 -16.22 12.33
N ARG A 162 -2.10 -17.01 13.19
CA ARG A 162 -0.68 -17.40 13.04
C ARG A 162 -0.43 -18.18 11.74
N ARG A 163 -1.31 -19.12 11.39
CA ARG A 163 -1.23 -19.84 10.10
C ARG A 163 -1.37 -18.89 8.91
N ALA A 164 -2.33 -17.96 8.98
CA ALA A 164 -2.52 -16.93 7.96
C ALA A 164 -1.30 -15.99 7.83
N GLN A 165 -0.73 -15.58 8.96
CA GLN A 165 0.49 -14.77 9.04
C GLN A 165 1.67 -15.50 8.41
N ALA A 166 1.93 -16.75 8.79
CA ALA A 166 3.00 -17.55 8.21
C ALA A 166 2.84 -17.69 6.68
N ARG A 167 1.62 -18.03 6.23
CA ARG A 167 1.31 -18.13 4.79
C ARG A 167 1.55 -16.82 4.06
N THR A 168 1.12 -15.69 4.62
CA THR A 168 1.31 -14.36 4.02
C THR A 168 2.78 -13.97 4.00
N ALA A 169 3.51 -14.21 5.07
CA ALA A 169 4.94 -13.91 5.19
C ALA A 169 5.76 -14.72 4.17
N VAL A 170 5.50 -16.02 4.04
CA VAL A 170 6.15 -16.89 3.04
C VAL A 170 5.87 -16.40 1.62
N TRP A 171 4.60 -16.13 1.29
CA TRP A 171 4.22 -15.64 -0.03
C TRP A 171 4.89 -14.30 -0.36
N ARG A 172 4.86 -13.34 0.58
CA ARG A 172 5.51 -12.03 0.41
C ARG A 172 7.03 -12.15 0.30
N GLY A 173 7.64 -13.03 1.10
CA GLY A 173 9.07 -13.32 1.02
C GLY A 173 9.47 -13.87 -0.34
N PHE A 174 8.69 -14.81 -0.86
CA PHE A 174 8.89 -15.37 -2.20
C PHE A 174 8.79 -14.30 -3.30
N VAL A 175 7.72 -13.50 -3.30
CA VAL A 175 7.54 -12.40 -4.27
C VAL A 175 8.67 -11.38 -4.18
N LEU A 176 9.07 -10.99 -2.96
CA LEU A 176 10.15 -10.02 -2.74
C LEU A 176 11.49 -10.57 -3.25
N HIS A 177 11.79 -11.84 -3.00
CA HIS A 177 12.99 -12.50 -3.50
C HIS A 177 13.01 -12.53 -5.04
N GLY A 178 11.89 -12.90 -5.67
CA GLY A 178 11.76 -12.89 -7.13
C GLY A 178 12.00 -11.50 -7.74
N ILE A 179 11.42 -10.45 -7.15
CA ILE A 179 11.64 -9.06 -7.60
C ILE A 179 13.11 -8.65 -7.45
N LYS A 180 13.76 -9.01 -6.34
CA LYS A 180 15.18 -8.73 -6.12
C LYS A 180 16.06 -9.42 -7.16
N GLU A 181 15.79 -10.70 -7.45
CA GLU A 181 16.58 -11.46 -8.42
C GLU A 181 16.39 -10.93 -9.84
N GLN A 182 15.16 -10.62 -10.25
CA GLN A 182 14.90 -10.01 -11.55
C GLN A 182 15.66 -8.68 -11.72
N ARG A 183 15.69 -7.84 -10.68
CA ARG A 183 16.45 -6.59 -10.70
C ARG A 183 17.96 -6.83 -10.81
N ARG A 184 18.48 -7.89 -10.19
CA ARG A 184 19.89 -8.28 -10.28
C ARG A 184 20.26 -8.69 -11.71
N LEU A 185 19.44 -9.52 -12.34
CA LEU A 185 19.63 -9.95 -13.73
C LEU A 185 19.56 -8.78 -14.70
N ASN A 186 18.55 -7.91 -14.58
CA ASN A 186 18.41 -6.71 -15.42
C ASN A 186 19.59 -5.74 -15.25
N LYS A 187 20.14 -5.62 -14.03
CA LYS A 187 21.33 -4.78 -13.80
C LYS A 187 22.57 -5.37 -14.48
N SER A 188 22.75 -6.69 -14.42
CA SER A 188 23.86 -7.37 -15.10
C SER A 188 23.77 -7.21 -16.62
N SER A 189 22.58 -7.33 -17.22
CA SER A 189 22.42 -7.12 -18.66
C SER A 189 22.71 -5.67 -19.06
N MET A 190 22.24 -4.68 -18.30
CA MET A 190 22.56 -3.27 -18.56
C MET A 190 24.06 -2.97 -18.45
N ILE A 191 24.76 -3.58 -17.48
CA ILE A 191 26.22 -3.41 -17.34
C ILE A 191 26.95 -4.02 -18.54
N GLU A 192 26.49 -5.16 -19.03
CA GLU A 192 27.11 -5.82 -20.20
C GLU A 192 26.86 -5.03 -21.49
N GLU A 193 25.65 -4.51 -21.70
CA GLU A 193 25.33 -3.60 -22.81
C GLU A 193 26.20 -2.34 -22.78
N ALA A 194 26.37 -1.72 -21.60
CA ALA A 194 27.24 -0.56 -21.43
C ALA A 194 28.71 -0.85 -21.73
N ARG A 195 29.21 -2.04 -21.36
CA ARG A 195 30.57 -2.50 -21.70
C ARG A 195 30.75 -2.69 -23.20
N ILE A 196 29.78 -3.29 -23.89
CA ILE A 196 29.81 -3.48 -25.35
C ILE A 196 29.83 -2.12 -26.06
N GLN A 197 28.97 -1.18 -25.66
CA GLN A 197 28.95 0.17 -26.24
C GLN A 197 30.26 0.92 -26.02
N THR A 198 30.87 0.80 -24.83
CA THR A 198 32.16 1.42 -24.53
C THR A 198 33.27 0.86 -25.42
N LYS A 199 33.30 -0.46 -25.64
CA LYS A 199 34.27 -1.11 -26.56
C LYS A 199 34.06 -0.67 -28.00
N LEU A 200 32.82 -0.61 -28.48
CA LEU A 200 32.50 -0.15 -29.84
C LEU A 200 32.88 1.33 -30.05
N GLY A 201 32.62 2.18 -29.06
CA GLY A 201 33.04 3.58 -29.08
C GLY A 201 34.57 3.75 -29.12
N PHE A 202 35.31 2.91 -28.38
CA PHE A 202 36.77 2.90 -28.40
C PHE A 202 37.33 2.47 -29.76
N VAL A 203 36.79 1.41 -30.36
CA VAL A 203 37.20 0.92 -31.69
C VAL A 203 36.93 1.97 -32.77
N ALA A 204 35.79 2.66 -32.73
CA ALA A 204 35.46 3.74 -33.66
C ALA A 204 36.41 4.95 -33.53
N ALA A 205 36.84 5.28 -32.31
CA ALA A 205 37.82 6.34 -32.06
C ALA A 205 39.22 5.96 -32.59
N THR A 206 39.64 4.70 -32.39
CA THR A 206 40.93 4.19 -32.90
C THR A 206 40.96 4.14 -34.43
N GLN A 207 39.88 3.72 -35.09
CA GLN A 207 39.79 3.73 -36.55
C GLN A 207 39.86 5.15 -37.12
N ARG A 208 39.13 6.12 -36.53
CA ARG A 208 39.22 7.53 -36.95
C ARG A 208 40.62 8.10 -36.79
N SER A 209 41.32 7.79 -35.69
CA SER A 209 42.71 8.23 -35.50
C SER A 209 43.66 7.59 -36.50
N SER A 210 43.47 6.30 -36.86
CA SER A 210 44.31 5.63 -37.85
C SER A 210 44.12 6.20 -39.26
N ILE A 211 42.87 6.50 -39.66
CA ILE A 211 42.55 7.11 -40.96
C ILE A 211 43.10 8.54 -41.03
N PHE A 212 42.98 9.31 -39.95
CA PHE A 212 43.50 10.67 -39.89
C PHE A 212 45.04 10.71 -39.94
N ASN A 213 45.71 9.74 -39.32
CA ASN A 213 47.16 9.63 -39.40
C ASN A 213 47.64 9.15 -40.79
N ALA A 214 46.89 8.26 -41.45
CA ALA A 214 47.21 7.79 -42.80
C ALA A 214 47.09 8.93 -43.84
N LEU A 215 46.01 9.73 -43.77
CA LEU A 215 45.83 10.90 -44.66
C LEU A 215 46.93 11.95 -44.45
N ARG A 216 47.39 12.14 -43.21
CA ARG A 216 48.47 13.08 -42.90
C ARG A 216 49.84 12.63 -43.42
N THR A 217 50.09 11.32 -43.50
CA THR A 217 51.35 10.80 -44.06
C THR A 217 51.41 10.87 -45.59
N ASP A 218 50.26 10.81 -46.27
CA ASP A 218 50.20 10.92 -47.72
C ASP A 218 50.38 12.37 -48.20
N ASP A 219 49.84 13.35 -47.46
CA ASP A 219 50.07 14.78 -47.73
C ASP A 219 51.54 15.19 -47.55
N VAL A 220 52.25 14.62 -46.55
CA VAL A 220 53.67 14.92 -46.33
C VAL A 220 54.54 14.36 -47.45
N LYS A 221 54.24 13.16 -47.96
CA LYS A 221 54.96 12.56 -49.09
C LYS A 221 54.69 13.29 -50.41
N ALA A 222 53.48 13.82 -50.61
CA ALA A 222 53.14 14.60 -51.80
C ALA A 222 53.87 15.95 -51.85
N VAL A 223 54.09 16.59 -50.69
CA VAL A 223 54.85 17.85 -50.58
C VAL A 223 56.36 17.62 -50.77
N GLU A 224 56.92 16.52 -50.25
CA GLU A 224 58.34 16.19 -50.48
C GLU A 224 58.64 15.84 -51.94
N ALA A 225 57.71 15.22 -52.67
CA ALA A 225 57.87 14.89 -54.08
C ALA A 225 57.74 16.09 -55.04
N SER A 226 57.27 17.24 -54.56
CA SER A 226 57.16 18.49 -55.35
C SER A 226 58.27 19.50 -55.05
N LEU A 227 59.19 19.17 -54.12
CA LEU A 227 60.37 19.94 -53.74
C LEU A 227 61.70 19.34 -54.23
N ALA A 228 61.65 18.25 -55.00
CA ALA A 228 62.78 17.61 -55.69
C ALA A 228 62.64 17.80 -57.21
#